data_AF-A0A7R9PLI3-F1
#
_entry.id   AF-A0A7R9PLI3-F1
#
_cell.length_a   1.000
_cell.length_b   1.000
_cell.length_c   1.000
_cell.angle_alpha   90.00
_cell.angle_beta   90.00
_cell.angle_gamma   90.00
#
_symmetry.space_group_name_H-M   'P 1'
#
loop_
_entity.id
_entity.type
_entity.pdbx_description
1 polymer ?
#
loop_
_entity_poly.entity_id
_entity_poly.type
_entity_poly.pdbx_seq_one_letter_code
_entity_poly.pdbx_strand_id
1 'polypeptide(L)'
;MGDNEGEVVNSLGQVGYVPSNYVAPVKHAIESVHAEEPVSIEREELLKLFSLLLHKVRDSTQLSHKLSRVALSVVASSLRDILPPLAAPHLDTILSHLQGPLPVPESIIEETYDARRLRVIFAEMNSCKEDSQQRSWMLHEDESTILEYIRELTSILTNSDASVSKHVMSRDKYHDVVSLTQYYQMETRWSIRQLLLQAFGAMCSLDVAVVRLLLNSVLPMELARDMRSNCRNVTCLTYTALLLTMIFSMGEPMPITHSGRY
;
A
#
# COMPACT_ATOMS: atom_id res chain seq x y z
N MET A 1 65.82 8.00 43.02
CA MET A 1 65.27 6.87 43.80
C MET A 1 64.18 7.44 44.67
N GLY A 2 62.93 7.13 44.34
CA GLY A 2 61.73 7.71 44.93
C GLY A 2 60.58 7.60 43.94
N ASP A 3 60.14 6.37 43.65
CA ASP A 3 58.95 6.10 42.84
C ASP A 3 57.71 6.49 43.65
N ASN A 4 56.92 7.43 43.14
CA ASN A 4 55.60 7.78 43.69
C ASN A 4 54.59 6.75 43.16
N GLU A 5 54.35 5.70 43.93
CA GLU A 5 53.26 4.75 43.70
C GLU A 5 51.97 5.26 44.37
N GLY A 6 50.86 5.28 43.64
CA GLY A 6 49.56 5.68 44.18
C GLY A 6 48.86 4.48 44.82
N GLU A 7 48.51 4.58 46.11
CA GLU A 7 47.66 3.59 46.78
C GLU A 7 46.21 3.70 46.29
N VAL A 8 45.60 2.56 45.96
CA VAL A 8 44.20 2.47 45.56
C VAL A 8 43.53 1.35 46.36
N VAL A 9 42.36 1.63 46.93
CA VAL A 9 41.58 0.67 47.73
C VAL A 9 40.47 0.08 46.88
N ASN A 10 40.38 -1.25 46.80
CA ASN A 10 39.31 -1.91 46.05
C ASN A 10 38.00 -1.97 46.86
N SER A 11 36.91 -2.39 46.23
CA SER A 11 35.58 -2.49 46.83
C SER A 11 35.46 -3.51 47.98
N LEU A 12 36.53 -4.27 48.27
CA LEU A 12 36.64 -5.19 49.40
C LEU A 12 37.54 -4.63 50.52
N GLY A 13 37.96 -3.36 50.43
CA GLY A 13 38.76 -2.66 51.45
C GLY A 13 40.25 -3.01 51.44
N GLN A 14 40.75 -3.68 50.40
CA GLN A 14 42.16 -4.06 50.29
C GLN A 14 42.94 -2.99 49.52
N VAL A 15 44.09 -2.58 50.08
CA VAL A 15 45.00 -1.60 49.48
C VAL A 15 45.91 -2.29 48.47
N GLY A 16 45.91 -1.81 47.23
CA GLY A 16 46.83 -2.21 46.18
C GLY A 16 47.58 -1.00 45.62
N TYR A 17 48.76 -1.22 45.06
CA TYR A 17 49.60 -0.17 44.48
C TYR A 17 49.48 -0.17 42.95
N VAL A 18 49.22 0.99 42.36
CA VAL A 18 49.18 1.16 40.90
C VAL A 18 50.36 2.04 40.44
N PRO A 19 51.19 1.57 39.49
CA PRO A 19 52.27 2.37 38.94
C PRO A 19 51.74 3.64 38.26
N SER A 20 52.41 4.78 38.51
CA SER A 20 52.02 6.15 38.08
C SER A 20 51.68 6.30 36.59
N ASN A 21 52.18 5.39 35.76
CA ASN A 21 52.04 5.41 34.29
C ASN A 21 50.61 5.11 33.80
N TYR A 22 49.69 4.72 34.69
CA TYR A 22 48.30 4.42 34.37
C TYR A 22 47.30 5.50 34.82
N VAL A 23 47.76 6.60 35.43
CA VAL A 23 46.87 7.68 35.89
C VAL A 23 46.78 8.80 34.85
N ALA A 24 45.80 8.66 33.95
CA ALA A 24 45.19 9.66 33.05
C ALA A 24 45.86 9.90 31.67
N PRO A 25 45.09 10.04 30.56
CA PRO A 25 43.89 10.89 30.49
C PRO A 25 42.61 10.17 30.00
N VAL A 26 41.73 9.82 30.93
CA VAL A 26 40.31 9.48 30.63
C VAL A 26 39.45 10.76 30.44
N LYS A 27 40.06 11.95 30.48
CA LYS A 27 39.35 13.23 30.34
C LYS A 27 39.10 13.71 28.89
N HIS A 28 39.60 13.01 27.87
CA HIS A 28 39.41 13.43 26.46
C HIS A 28 38.58 12.47 25.60
N ALA A 29 38.02 11.39 26.16
CA ALA A 29 37.19 10.43 25.42
C ALA A 29 35.68 10.52 25.75
N ILE A 30 35.23 11.57 26.43
CA ILE A 30 33.82 11.74 26.82
C ILE A 30 33.08 12.81 25.97
N GLU A 31 33.77 13.57 25.12
CA GLU A 31 33.14 14.67 24.36
C GLU A 31 32.94 14.42 22.85
N SER A 32 33.04 13.17 22.35
CA SER A 32 32.75 12.89 20.94
C SER A 32 31.98 11.61 20.69
N VAL A 33 31.04 11.26 21.58
CA VAL A 33 29.93 10.39 21.22
C VAL A 33 28.72 11.27 21.10
N HIS A 34 28.46 11.76 19.89
CA HIS A 34 27.11 12.18 19.54
C HIS A 34 26.22 10.95 19.78
N ALA A 35 25.45 10.99 20.86
CA ALA A 35 24.31 10.10 21.03
C ALA A 35 23.35 10.39 19.87
N GLU A 36 23.35 9.54 18.85
CA GLU A 36 22.19 9.41 17.98
C GLU A 36 21.00 9.04 18.87
N GLU A 37 19.97 9.89 18.86
CA GLU A 37 18.81 9.81 19.74
C GLU A 37 18.08 8.45 19.60
N PRO A 38 17.78 7.75 20.71
CA PRO A 38 17.02 6.48 20.69
C PRO A 38 15.52 6.64 20.34
N VAL A 39 15.03 7.86 20.12
CA VAL A 39 13.60 8.19 19.96
C VAL A 39 13.02 7.76 18.60
N SER A 40 13.87 7.60 17.58
CA SER A 40 13.43 7.27 16.21
C SER A 40 12.99 5.82 16.05
N ILE A 41 13.69 4.87 16.68
CA ILE A 41 13.47 3.42 16.56
C ILE A 41 12.18 3.00 17.26
N GLU A 42 11.93 3.48 18.48
CA GLU A 42 10.71 3.15 19.23
C GLU A 42 9.44 3.64 18.52
N ARG A 43 9.50 4.81 17.88
CA ARG A 43 8.37 5.37 17.14
C ARG A 43 8.02 4.56 15.90
N GLU A 44 9.02 4.08 15.16
CA GLU A 44 8.82 3.25 13.98
C GLU A 44 8.19 1.90 14.33
N GLU A 45 8.67 1.26 15.40
CA GLU A 45 8.11 0.01 15.90
C GLU A 45 6.65 0.16 16.35
N LEU A 46 6.31 1.26 17.02
CA LEU A 46 4.93 1.56 17.42
C LEU A 46 4.02 1.77 16.21
N LEU A 47 4.46 2.53 15.20
CA LEU A 47 3.70 2.71 13.96
C LEU A 47 3.47 1.38 13.25
N LYS A 48 4.49 0.52 13.19
CA LYS A 48 4.39 -0.83 12.65
C LYS A 48 3.34 -1.65 13.42
N LEU A 49 3.37 -1.63 14.74
CA LEU A 49 2.40 -2.34 15.58
C LEU A 49 0.95 -1.87 15.32
N PHE A 50 0.72 -0.55 15.25
CA PHE A 50 -0.62 -0.02 14.99
C PHE A 50 -1.12 -0.35 13.60
N SER A 51 -0.24 -0.28 12.59
CA SER A 51 -0.57 -0.67 11.23
C SER A 51 -0.94 -2.16 11.17
N LEU A 52 -0.16 -3.03 11.83
CA LEU A 52 -0.46 -4.46 11.89
C LEU A 52 -1.80 -4.75 12.56
N LEU A 53 -2.11 -4.07 13.68
CA LEU A 53 -3.39 -4.22 14.37
C LEU A 53 -4.56 -3.78 13.48
N LEU A 54 -4.41 -2.66 12.78
CA LEU A 54 -5.41 -2.15 11.85
C LEU A 54 -5.65 -3.12 10.68
N HIS A 55 -4.58 -3.65 10.08
CA HIS A 55 -4.70 -4.68 9.04
C HIS A 55 -5.34 -5.96 9.59
N LYS A 56 -5.09 -6.33 10.84
CA LYS A 56 -5.73 -7.49 11.45
C LYS A 56 -7.23 -7.30 11.64
N VAL A 57 -7.67 -6.12 12.07
CA VAL A 57 -9.10 -5.77 12.14
C VAL A 57 -9.72 -5.84 10.75
N ARG A 58 -9.06 -5.28 9.72
CA ARG A 58 -9.55 -5.33 8.34
C ARG A 58 -9.67 -6.76 7.82
N ASP A 59 -8.63 -7.57 7.96
CA ASP A 59 -8.61 -9.00 7.57
C ASP A 59 -9.76 -9.77 8.24
N SER A 60 -10.00 -9.51 9.53
CA SER A 60 -11.02 -10.23 10.32
C SER A 60 -12.46 -9.77 10.08
N THR A 61 -12.67 -8.53 9.61
CA THR A 61 -14.01 -7.91 9.54
C THR A 61 -14.45 -7.52 8.14
N GLN A 62 -13.52 -7.49 7.18
CA GLN A 62 -13.73 -7.01 5.81
C GLN A 62 -14.26 -5.55 5.73
N LEU A 63 -14.15 -4.79 6.82
CA LEU A 63 -14.42 -3.35 6.83
C LEU A 63 -13.41 -2.61 5.95
N SER A 64 -13.82 -1.50 5.34
CA SER A 64 -12.89 -0.60 4.65
C SER A 64 -11.82 -0.09 5.60
N HIS A 65 -10.63 0.25 5.11
CA HIS A 65 -9.52 0.77 5.90
C HIS A 65 -9.96 1.92 6.83
N LYS A 66 -10.79 2.83 6.31
CA LYS A 66 -11.40 3.91 7.09
C LYS A 66 -12.31 3.39 8.21
N LEU A 67 -13.16 2.41 7.92
CA LEU A 67 -14.07 1.83 8.91
C LEU A 67 -13.34 0.94 9.93
N SER A 68 -12.32 0.20 9.53
CA SER A 68 -11.45 -0.57 10.43
C SER A 68 -10.74 0.34 11.43
N ARG A 69 -10.30 1.52 10.97
CA ARG A 69 -9.74 2.54 11.85
C ARG A 69 -10.77 3.06 12.85
N VAL A 70 -11.99 3.38 12.39
CA VAL A 70 -13.09 3.79 13.28
C VAL A 70 -13.40 2.70 14.31
N ALA A 71 -13.52 1.44 13.88
CA ALA A 71 -13.77 0.31 14.77
C ALA A 71 -12.68 0.19 15.84
N LEU A 72 -11.41 0.28 15.43
CA LEU A 72 -10.28 0.23 16.36
C LEU A 72 -10.28 1.42 17.33
N SER A 73 -10.59 2.63 16.87
CA SER A 73 -10.73 3.81 17.72
C SER A 73 -11.87 3.67 18.74
N VAL A 74 -13.02 3.11 18.34
CA VAL A 74 -14.15 2.87 19.25
C VAL A 74 -13.78 1.86 20.32
N VAL A 75 -13.12 0.76 19.95
CA VAL A 75 -12.65 -0.26 20.91
C VAL A 75 -11.62 0.34 21.86
N ALA A 76 -10.62 1.07 21.36
CA ALA A 76 -9.60 1.70 22.20
C ALA A 76 -10.20 2.74 23.17
N SER A 77 -11.18 3.53 22.72
CA SER A 77 -11.88 4.50 23.57
C SER A 77 -12.70 3.80 24.65
N SER A 78 -13.45 2.75 24.28
CA SER A 78 -14.26 1.99 25.23
C SER A 78 -13.41 1.29 26.29
N LEU A 79 -12.26 0.74 25.89
CA LEU A 79 -11.30 0.14 26.81
C LEU A 79 -10.71 1.18 27.76
N ARG A 80 -10.46 2.41 27.28
CA ARG A 80 -9.92 3.49 28.12
C ARG A 80 -10.89 3.85 29.23
N ASP A 81 -12.19 3.84 28.94
CA ASP A 81 -13.23 4.22 29.91
C ASP A 81 -13.51 3.10 30.94
N ILE A 82 -13.18 1.84 30.63
CA ILE A 82 -13.43 0.66 31.49
C ILE A 82 -12.19 0.28 32.32
N LEU A 83 -10.98 0.43 31.75
CA LEU A 83 -9.74 -0.05 32.36
C LEU A 83 -9.21 0.90 33.45
N PRO A 84 -8.39 0.40 34.38
CA PRO A 84 -7.78 1.23 35.42
C PRO A 84 -6.93 2.38 34.84
N PRO A 85 -6.77 3.51 35.57
CA PRO A 85 -6.07 4.70 35.08
C PRO A 85 -4.64 4.47 34.58
N LEU A 86 -3.98 3.41 35.05
CA LEU A 86 -2.63 3.04 34.61
C LEU A 86 -2.55 2.67 33.12
N ALA A 87 -3.64 2.17 32.52
CA ALA A 87 -3.69 1.81 31.10
C ALA A 87 -4.06 3.00 30.19
N ALA A 88 -4.64 4.07 30.75
CA ALA A 88 -5.17 5.20 29.97
C ALA A 88 -4.13 5.89 29.07
N PRO A 89 -2.88 6.19 29.53
CA PRO A 89 -1.89 6.87 28.70
C PRO A 89 -1.52 6.12 27.42
N HIS A 90 -1.47 4.78 27.49
CA HIS A 90 -1.16 3.92 26.35
C HIS A 90 -2.31 3.93 25.32
N LEU A 91 -3.56 3.91 25.80
CA LEU A 91 -4.74 3.97 24.94
C LEU A 91 -4.94 5.36 24.32
N ASP A 92 -4.66 6.44 25.06
CA ASP A 92 -4.68 7.80 24.52
C ASP A 92 -3.61 7.98 23.43
N THR A 93 -2.43 7.37 23.61
CA THR A 93 -1.38 7.33 22.57
C THR A 93 -1.89 6.64 21.30
N ILE A 94 -2.51 5.46 21.43
CA ILE A 94 -3.13 4.73 20.31
C ILE A 94 -4.18 5.60 19.61
N LEU A 95 -5.09 6.20 20.38
CA LEU A 95 -6.16 7.04 19.84
C LEU A 95 -5.60 8.25 19.09
N SER A 96 -4.55 8.89 19.60
CA SER A 96 -3.90 10.02 18.92
C SER A 96 -3.33 9.62 17.55
N HIS A 97 -2.71 8.44 17.44
CA HIS A 97 -2.16 7.95 16.18
C HIS A 97 -3.23 7.49 15.20
N LEU A 98 -4.37 6.98 15.68
CA LEU A 98 -5.51 6.62 14.84
C LEU A 98 -6.24 7.84 14.26
N GLN A 99 -6.10 9.03 14.87
CA GLN A 99 -6.68 10.27 14.36
C GLN A 99 -5.86 10.91 13.22
N GLY A 100 -4.54 10.75 13.23
CA GLY A 100 -3.63 11.28 12.21
C GLY A 100 -3.43 10.33 11.01
N PRO A 101 -2.66 10.69 9.97
CA PRO A 101 -2.23 9.74 8.94
C PRO A 101 -1.42 8.59 9.57
N LEU A 102 -1.78 7.34 9.28
CA LEU A 102 -0.99 6.18 9.67
C LEU A 102 -0.42 5.55 8.40
N PRO A 103 0.76 6.01 7.93
CA PRO A 103 1.39 5.40 6.77
C PRO A 103 1.77 3.96 7.10
N VAL A 104 1.46 3.05 6.19
CA VAL A 104 1.91 1.66 6.29
C VAL A 104 3.41 1.62 6.00
N PRO A 105 4.26 1.14 6.92
CA PRO A 105 5.69 1.01 6.67
C PRO A 105 5.94 0.08 5.48
N GLU A 106 6.85 0.47 4.57
CA GLU A 106 7.17 -0.33 3.36
C GLU A 106 7.56 -1.76 3.70
N SER A 107 8.24 -1.96 4.85
CA SER A 107 8.66 -3.27 5.34
C SER A 107 7.52 -4.26 5.59
N ILE A 108 6.29 -3.78 5.80
CA ILE A 108 5.11 -4.63 6.03
C ILE A 108 4.06 -4.58 4.92
N ILE A 109 4.18 -3.68 3.94
CA ILE A 109 3.18 -3.54 2.87
C ILE A 109 2.90 -4.88 2.20
N GLU A 110 3.96 -5.64 1.91
CA GLU A 110 3.87 -6.96 1.29
C GLU A 110 3.23 -8.02 2.16
N GLU A 111 3.25 -7.83 3.48
CA GLU A 111 2.65 -8.73 4.45
C GLU A 111 1.19 -8.38 4.73
N THR A 112 0.66 -7.32 4.14
CA THR A 112 -0.76 -6.99 4.27
C THR A 112 -1.63 -7.99 3.51
N TYR A 113 -2.84 -8.23 4.03
CA TYR A 113 -3.84 -9.05 3.36
C TYR A 113 -4.16 -8.52 1.95
N ASP A 114 -4.42 -7.21 1.85
CA ASP A 114 -4.77 -6.56 0.57
C ASP A 114 -3.64 -6.71 -0.45
N ALA A 115 -2.37 -6.54 -0.06
CA ALA A 115 -1.26 -6.70 -1.01
C ALA A 115 -1.15 -8.12 -1.54
N ARG A 116 -1.22 -9.12 -0.67
CA ARG A 116 -1.20 -10.53 -1.09
C ARG A 116 -2.36 -10.83 -2.03
N ARG A 117 -3.56 -10.35 -1.69
CA ARG A 117 -4.76 -10.65 -2.47
C ARG A 117 -4.75 -9.97 -3.83
N LEU A 118 -4.34 -8.71 -3.91
CA LEU A 118 -4.13 -8.02 -5.19
C LEU A 118 -3.12 -8.76 -6.07
N ARG A 119 -2.01 -9.24 -5.52
CA ARG A 119 -1.00 -10.00 -6.28
C ARG A 119 -1.58 -11.29 -6.88
N VAL A 120 -2.38 -12.02 -6.11
CA VAL A 120 -3.05 -13.21 -6.63
C VAL A 120 -4.01 -12.80 -7.75
N ILE A 121 -4.88 -11.82 -7.51
CA ILE A 121 -5.85 -11.40 -8.53
C ILE A 121 -5.16 -10.94 -9.82
N PHE A 122 -4.10 -10.13 -9.74
CA PHE A 122 -3.37 -9.70 -10.93
C PHE A 122 -2.72 -10.88 -11.67
N ALA A 123 -2.16 -11.86 -10.95
CA ALA A 123 -1.59 -13.07 -11.56
C ALA A 123 -2.67 -13.89 -12.29
N GLU A 124 -3.82 -14.11 -11.66
CA GLU A 124 -4.95 -14.84 -12.25
C GLU A 124 -5.51 -14.12 -13.47
N MET A 125 -5.68 -12.79 -13.39
CA MET A 125 -6.12 -11.97 -14.53
C MET A 125 -5.11 -11.99 -15.68
N ASN A 126 -3.81 -12.01 -15.38
CA ASN A 126 -2.78 -12.17 -16.39
C ASN A 126 -2.85 -13.56 -17.05
N SER A 127 -3.11 -14.62 -16.27
CA SER A 127 -3.35 -15.96 -16.82
C SER A 127 -4.55 -15.97 -17.77
N CYS A 128 -5.69 -15.39 -17.35
CA CYS A 128 -6.89 -15.27 -18.19
C CYS A 128 -6.60 -14.57 -19.53
N LYS A 129 -5.71 -13.57 -19.52
CA LYS A 129 -5.27 -12.86 -20.72
C LYS A 129 -4.41 -13.74 -21.62
N GLU A 130 -3.43 -14.44 -21.07
CA GLU A 130 -2.57 -15.36 -21.84
C GLU A 130 -3.40 -16.49 -22.47
N ASP A 131 -4.37 -17.05 -21.74
CA ASP A 131 -5.28 -18.08 -22.26
C ASP A 131 -6.12 -17.57 -23.43
N SER A 132 -6.61 -16.33 -23.32
CA SER A 132 -7.35 -15.65 -24.40
C SER A 132 -6.50 -15.46 -25.66
N GLN A 133 -5.19 -15.26 -25.52
CA GLN A 133 -4.26 -15.15 -26.66
C GLN A 133 -3.99 -16.51 -27.32
N GLN A 134 -3.97 -17.59 -26.54
CA GLN A 134 -3.62 -18.92 -27.03
C GLN A 134 -4.79 -19.65 -27.74
N ARG A 135 -6.01 -19.08 -27.78
CA ARG A 135 -7.20 -19.64 -28.47
C ARG A 135 -7.44 -21.12 -28.17
N SER A 136 -7.25 -21.53 -26.93
CA SER A 136 -7.57 -22.89 -26.50
C SER A 136 -9.09 -23.02 -26.38
N TRP A 137 -9.73 -23.74 -27.30
CA TRP A 137 -11.18 -23.94 -27.38
C TRP A 137 -11.80 -24.63 -26.15
N MET A 138 -11.00 -25.06 -25.17
CA MET A 138 -11.41 -25.92 -24.06
C MET A 138 -11.22 -25.30 -22.66
N LEU A 139 -10.62 -24.11 -22.55
CA LEU A 139 -10.22 -23.49 -21.28
C LEU A 139 -10.63 -22.02 -21.19
N HIS A 140 -11.84 -21.65 -21.63
CA HIS A 140 -12.37 -20.38 -21.17
C HIS A 140 -12.60 -20.52 -19.66
N GLU A 141 -11.79 -19.81 -18.88
CA GLU A 141 -12.09 -19.55 -17.47
C GLU A 141 -13.55 -19.12 -17.36
N ASP A 142 -14.25 -19.69 -16.37
CA ASP A 142 -15.66 -19.40 -16.18
C ASP A 142 -15.83 -17.89 -16.01
N GLU A 143 -16.77 -17.33 -16.75
CA GLU A 143 -17.13 -15.92 -16.63
C GLU A 143 -17.43 -15.56 -15.17
N SER A 144 -18.05 -16.48 -14.41
CA SER A 144 -18.33 -16.27 -12.99
C SER A 144 -17.04 -15.99 -12.19
N THR A 145 -16.01 -16.81 -12.37
CA THR A 145 -14.69 -16.69 -11.73
C THR A 145 -14.01 -15.36 -12.08
N ILE A 146 -14.01 -14.99 -13.36
CA ILE A 146 -13.41 -13.72 -13.82
C ILE A 146 -14.14 -12.53 -13.18
N LEU A 147 -15.47 -12.57 -13.14
CA LEU A 147 -16.26 -11.52 -12.51
C LEU A 147 -15.99 -11.44 -11.00
N GLU A 148 -15.79 -12.56 -10.31
CA GLU A 148 -15.40 -12.58 -8.90
C GLU A 148 -14.04 -11.91 -8.67
N TYR A 149 -13.02 -12.25 -9.48
CA TYR A 149 -11.71 -11.61 -9.40
C TYR A 149 -11.77 -10.10 -9.61
N ILE A 150 -12.51 -9.61 -10.62
CA ILE A 150 -12.58 -8.16 -10.89
C ILE A 150 -13.40 -7.43 -9.82
N ARG A 151 -14.45 -8.05 -9.27
CA ARG A 151 -15.20 -7.49 -8.13
C ARG A 151 -14.32 -7.39 -6.90
N GLU A 152 -13.55 -8.44 -6.61
CA GLU A 152 -12.62 -8.44 -5.50
C GLU A 152 -11.53 -7.37 -5.68
N LEU A 153 -10.95 -7.28 -6.89
CA LEU A 153 -9.99 -6.24 -7.26
C LEU A 153 -10.55 -4.84 -6.97
N THR A 154 -11.73 -4.55 -7.52
CA THR A 154 -12.37 -3.23 -7.37
C THR A 154 -12.71 -2.94 -5.91
N SER A 155 -13.17 -3.94 -5.18
CA SER A 155 -13.46 -3.83 -3.74
C SER A 155 -12.20 -3.49 -2.95
N ILE A 156 -11.09 -4.18 -3.21
CA ILE A 156 -9.82 -3.89 -2.53
C ILE A 156 -9.35 -2.48 -2.90
N LEU A 157 -9.25 -2.14 -4.18
CA LEU A 157 -8.78 -0.81 -4.63
C LEU A 157 -9.59 0.36 -4.04
N THR A 158 -10.89 0.16 -3.80
CA THR A 158 -11.77 1.20 -3.25
C THR A 158 -11.71 1.28 -1.72
N ASN A 159 -11.45 0.16 -1.04
CA ASN A 159 -11.63 0.04 0.40
C ASN A 159 -10.34 -0.14 1.19
N SER A 160 -9.21 -0.51 0.56
CA SER A 160 -7.92 -0.72 1.24
C SER A 160 -7.23 0.59 1.61
N ASP A 161 -6.06 0.48 2.24
CA ASP A 161 -5.14 1.61 2.31
C ASP A 161 -4.59 1.93 0.90
N ALA A 162 -4.72 3.18 0.48
CA ALA A 162 -4.29 3.63 -0.83
C ALA A 162 -2.78 3.42 -1.06
N SER A 163 -1.95 3.51 -0.02
CA SER A 163 -0.50 3.27 -0.13
C SER A 163 -0.20 1.82 -0.52
N VAL A 164 -0.93 0.85 0.05
CA VAL A 164 -0.81 -0.57 -0.26
C VAL A 164 -1.19 -0.85 -1.71
N SER A 165 -2.36 -0.36 -2.15
CA SER A 165 -2.81 -0.56 -3.53
C SER A 165 -1.88 0.11 -4.55
N LYS A 166 -1.41 1.33 -4.27
CA LYS A 166 -0.41 2.02 -5.12
C LYS A 166 0.88 1.23 -5.24
N HIS A 167 1.40 0.76 -4.11
CA HIS A 167 2.63 -0.01 -4.06
C HIS A 167 2.53 -1.25 -4.96
N VAL A 168 1.46 -2.04 -4.80
CA VAL A 168 1.25 -3.24 -5.63
C VAL A 168 1.09 -2.88 -7.10
N MET A 169 0.27 -1.88 -7.44
CA MET A 169 0.06 -1.47 -8.83
C MET A 169 1.33 -0.95 -9.50
N SER A 170 2.22 -0.27 -8.76
CA SER A 170 3.43 0.33 -9.31
C SER A 170 4.55 -0.67 -9.62
N ARG A 171 4.39 -1.93 -9.19
CA ARG A 171 5.35 -3.00 -9.43
C ARG A 171 5.60 -3.21 -10.92
N ASP A 172 6.85 -3.46 -11.25
CA ASP A 172 7.33 -3.65 -12.62
C ASP A 172 6.80 -2.59 -13.60
N LYS A 173 6.88 -1.32 -13.19
CA LYS A 173 6.40 -0.16 -13.98
C LYS A 173 4.94 -0.28 -14.40
N TYR A 174 4.08 -0.71 -13.46
CA TYR A 174 2.64 -0.90 -13.69
C TYR A 174 2.31 -1.98 -14.71
N HIS A 175 3.14 -3.02 -14.81
CA HIS A 175 2.93 -4.15 -15.71
C HIS A 175 1.51 -4.72 -15.61
N ASP A 176 0.99 -4.93 -14.40
CA ASP A 176 -0.33 -5.54 -14.19
C ASP A 176 -1.47 -4.65 -14.71
N VAL A 177 -1.34 -3.33 -14.59
CA VAL A 177 -2.30 -2.36 -15.14
C VAL A 177 -2.26 -2.36 -16.67
N VAL A 178 -1.06 -2.42 -17.25
CA VAL A 178 -0.88 -2.57 -18.71
C VAL A 178 -1.51 -3.88 -19.19
N SER A 179 -1.27 -4.98 -18.46
CA SER A 179 -1.80 -6.30 -18.80
C SER A 179 -3.34 -6.33 -18.76
N LEU A 180 -3.95 -5.74 -17.73
CA LEU A 180 -5.41 -5.58 -17.67
C LEU A 180 -5.95 -4.72 -18.82
N THR A 181 -5.22 -3.68 -19.22
CA THR A 181 -5.60 -2.84 -20.36
C THR A 181 -5.59 -3.64 -21.67
N GLN A 182 -4.59 -4.48 -21.87
CA GLN A 182 -4.54 -5.41 -23.01
C GLN A 182 -5.66 -6.45 -22.93
N TYR A 183 -5.95 -6.97 -21.74
CA TYR A 183 -7.05 -7.90 -21.53
C TYR A 183 -8.40 -7.28 -21.91
N TYR A 184 -8.67 -6.04 -21.52
CA TYR A 184 -9.87 -5.30 -21.93
C TYR A 184 -10.04 -5.27 -23.45
N GLN A 185 -8.95 -5.06 -24.20
CA GLN A 185 -8.97 -5.02 -25.65
C GLN A 185 -9.40 -6.36 -26.28
N MET A 186 -9.00 -7.48 -25.66
CA MET A 186 -9.28 -8.85 -26.14
C MET A 186 -10.63 -9.39 -25.67
N GLU A 187 -11.10 -8.99 -24.49
CA GLU A 187 -12.37 -9.44 -23.94
C GLU A 187 -13.54 -8.95 -24.80
N THR A 188 -14.57 -9.76 -25.02
CA THR A 188 -15.74 -9.41 -25.83
C THR A 188 -17.04 -9.35 -25.01
N ARG A 189 -17.05 -9.97 -23.83
CA ARG A 189 -18.19 -10.03 -22.92
C ARG A 189 -18.34 -8.71 -22.17
N TRP A 190 -19.51 -8.08 -22.35
CA TRP A 190 -19.78 -6.76 -21.76
C TRP A 190 -19.79 -6.77 -20.22
N SER A 191 -20.28 -7.84 -19.60
CA SER A 191 -20.28 -8.04 -18.14
C SER A 191 -18.89 -7.85 -17.53
N ILE A 192 -17.88 -8.48 -18.14
CA ILE A 192 -16.47 -8.39 -17.72
C ILE A 192 -15.91 -7.00 -18.04
N ARG A 193 -16.10 -6.51 -19.28
CA ARG A 193 -15.64 -5.17 -19.67
C ARG A 193 -16.18 -4.09 -18.74
N GLN A 194 -17.45 -4.15 -18.38
CA GLN A 194 -18.08 -3.20 -17.46
C GLN A 194 -17.37 -3.17 -16.10
N LEU A 195 -17.04 -4.34 -15.53
CA LEU A 195 -16.30 -4.41 -14.27
C LEU A 195 -14.85 -3.92 -14.42
N LEU A 196 -14.19 -4.20 -15.55
CA LEU A 196 -12.86 -3.67 -15.83
C LEU A 196 -12.87 -2.13 -15.89
N LEU A 197 -13.90 -1.51 -16.48
CA LEU A 197 -14.05 -0.05 -16.47
C LEU A 197 -14.13 0.52 -15.05
N GLN A 198 -14.86 -0.16 -14.15
CA GLN A 198 -14.93 0.22 -12.74
C GLN A 198 -13.57 0.07 -12.04
N ALA A 199 -12.87 -1.03 -12.30
CA ALA A 199 -11.53 -1.26 -11.77
C ALA A 199 -10.55 -0.17 -12.24
N PHE A 200 -10.55 0.19 -13.53
CA PHE A 200 -9.73 1.29 -14.05
C PHE A 200 -10.08 2.63 -13.41
N GLY A 201 -11.38 2.92 -13.21
CA GLY A 201 -11.81 4.10 -12.47
C GLY A 201 -11.25 4.13 -11.04
N ALA A 202 -11.29 3.00 -10.33
CA ALA A 202 -10.70 2.89 -9.00
C ALA A 202 -9.18 3.13 -9.03
N MET A 203 -8.45 2.52 -9.97
CA MET A 203 -7.01 2.72 -10.12
C MET A 203 -6.64 4.19 -10.44
N CYS A 204 -7.38 4.83 -11.36
CA CYS A 204 -7.20 6.25 -11.70
C CYS A 204 -7.43 7.18 -10.50
N SER A 205 -8.35 6.83 -9.60
CA SER A 205 -8.60 7.62 -8.38
C SER A 205 -7.47 7.51 -7.35
N LEU A 206 -6.69 6.43 -7.41
CA LEU A 206 -5.56 6.21 -6.52
C LEU A 206 -4.32 6.96 -7.04
N ASP A 207 -3.92 6.74 -8.29
CA ASP A 207 -2.61 7.17 -8.79
C ASP A 207 -2.68 7.87 -10.15
N VAL A 208 -2.13 9.09 -10.21
CA VAL A 208 -2.02 9.87 -11.45
C VAL A 208 -1.14 9.19 -12.49
N ALA A 209 -0.17 8.37 -12.09
CA ALA A 209 0.63 7.58 -13.02
C ALA A 209 -0.23 6.61 -13.83
N VAL A 210 -1.28 6.05 -13.23
CA VAL A 210 -2.25 5.19 -13.94
C VAL A 210 -3.03 6.00 -14.97
N VAL A 211 -3.49 7.22 -14.62
CA VAL A 211 -4.18 8.10 -15.57
C VAL A 211 -3.34 8.35 -16.82
N ARG A 212 -2.05 8.67 -16.63
CA ARG A 212 -1.09 8.86 -17.72
C ARG A 212 -0.86 7.58 -18.53
N LEU A 213 -0.71 6.45 -17.85
CA LEU A 213 -0.52 5.16 -18.50
C LEU A 213 -1.71 4.82 -19.40
N LEU A 214 -2.94 5.00 -18.90
CA LEU A 214 -4.16 4.75 -19.67
C LEU A 214 -4.30 5.73 -20.85
N LEU A 215 -3.98 7.02 -20.66
CA LEU A 215 -3.98 8.02 -21.74
C LEU A 215 -3.04 7.64 -22.88
N ASN A 216 -1.87 7.09 -22.55
CA ASN A 216 -0.85 6.68 -23.52
C ASN A 216 -1.04 5.24 -24.04
N SER A 217 -2.12 4.57 -23.66
CA SER A 217 -2.45 3.21 -24.10
C SER A 217 -3.43 3.20 -25.27
N VAL A 218 -3.81 2.00 -25.74
CA VAL A 218 -4.88 1.83 -26.73
C VAL A 218 -6.28 2.11 -26.14
N LEU A 219 -6.42 2.14 -24.81
CA LEU A 219 -7.69 2.17 -24.11
C LEU A 219 -8.62 3.32 -24.57
N PRO A 220 -8.18 4.59 -24.72
CA PRO A 220 -9.10 5.66 -25.12
C PRO A 220 -9.77 5.41 -26.48
N MET A 221 -9.05 4.80 -27.43
CA MET A 221 -9.61 4.43 -28.73
C MET A 221 -10.58 3.24 -28.63
N GLU A 222 -10.28 2.27 -27.76
CA GLU A 222 -11.19 1.16 -27.49
C GLU A 222 -12.49 1.64 -26.82
N LEU A 223 -12.41 2.57 -25.87
CA LEU A 223 -13.58 3.19 -25.25
C LEU A 223 -14.43 3.94 -26.29
N ALA A 224 -13.80 4.74 -27.15
CA ALA A 224 -14.50 5.45 -28.23
C ALA A 224 -15.18 4.46 -29.21
N ARG A 225 -14.52 3.35 -29.54
CA ARG A 225 -15.08 2.29 -30.37
C ARG A 225 -16.28 1.63 -29.70
N ASP A 226 -16.20 1.36 -28.40
CA ASP A 226 -17.28 0.75 -27.63
C ASP A 226 -18.51 1.65 -27.55
N MET A 227 -18.31 2.96 -27.34
CA MET A 227 -19.38 3.95 -27.35
C MET A 227 -20.12 3.99 -28.70
N ARG A 228 -19.36 3.95 -29.81
CA ARG A 228 -19.94 3.93 -31.16
C ARG A 228 -20.71 2.65 -31.44
N SER A 229 -20.15 1.51 -31.03
CA SER A 229 -20.73 0.18 -31.29
C SER A 229 -21.96 -0.08 -30.41
N ASN A 230 -22.00 0.50 -29.21
CA ASN A 230 -23.06 0.28 -28.21
C ASN A 230 -23.84 1.57 -27.90
N CYS A 231 -24.09 2.40 -28.91
CA CYS A 231 -24.66 3.75 -28.76
C CYS A 231 -26.09 3.80 -28.16
N ARG A 232 -26.75 2.66 -27.97
CA ARG A 232 -28.07 2.56 -27.30
C ARG A 232 -27.99 2.00 -25.88
N ASN A 233 -26.83 1.50 -25.46
CA ASN A 233 -26.62 0.97 -24.13
C ASN A 233 -26.19 2.11 -23.19
N VAL A 234 -27.15 2.66 -22.44
CA VAL A 234 -26.94 3.80 -21.53
C VAL A 234 -25.86 3.49 -20.49
N THR A 235 -25.85 2.27 -19.95
CA THR A 235 -24.85 1.82 -18.97
C THR A 235 -23.45 1.82 -19.58
N CYS A 236 -23.31 1.28 -20.79
CA CYS A 236 -22.05 1.31 -21.53
C CYS A 236 -21.56 2.73 -21.77
N LEU A 237 -22.42 3.60 -22.29
CA LEU A 237 -22.09 5.00 -22.54
C LEU A 237 -21.67 5.73 -21.26
N THR A 238 -22.33 5.46 -20.14
CA THR A 238 -22.04 6.11 -18.86
C THR A 238 -20.65 5.74 -18.35
N TYR A 239 -20.33 4.43 -18.27
CA TYR A 239 -19.03 3.98 -17.76
C TYR A 239 -17.87 4.38 -18.68
N THR A 240 -18.04 4.24 -19.99
CA THR A 240 -17.01 4.62 -20.97
C THR A 240 -16.78 6.13 -21.00
N ALA A 241 -17.83 6.95 -20.97
CA ALA A 241 -17.70 8.40 -20.92
C ALA A 241 -17.06 8.88 -19.60
N LEU A 242 -17.44 8.29 -18.47
CA LEU A 242 -16.83 8.62 -17.17
C LEU A 242 -15.33 8.32 -17.17
N LEU A 243 -14.93 7.12 -17.62
CA LEU A 243 -13.52 6.76 -17.65
C LEU A 243 -12.73 7.61 -18.64
N LEU A 244 -13.28 7.90 -19.83
CA LEU A 244 -12.65 8.86 -20.76
C LEU A 244 -12.47 10.23 -20.12
N THR A 245 -13.47 10.73 -19.39
CA THR A 245 -13.38 12.00 -18.67
C THR A 245 -12.24 11.98 -17.63
N MET A 246 -12.10 10.88 -16.89
CA MET A 246 -10.99 10.70 -15.94
C MET A 246 -9.63 10.68 -16.64
N ILE A 247 -9.50 9.93 -17.74
CA ILE A 247 -8.24 9.81 -18.51
C ILE A 247 -7.80 11.17 -19.07
N PHE A 248 -8.73 11.95 -19.62
CA PHE A 248 -8.44 13.27 -20.20
C PHE A 248 -8.43 14.42 -19.19
N SER A 249 -8.75 14.17 -17.92
CA SER A 249 -8.86 15.22 -16.89
C SER A 249 -7.57 15.99 -16.62
N MET A 250 -6.40 15.41 -16.94
CA MET A 250 -5.10 16.03 -16.73
C MET A 250 -4.72 17.04 -17.82
N GLY A 251 -5.47 17.11 -18.93
CA GLY A 251 -5.18 18.03 -20.04
C GLY A 251 -3.87 17.74 -20.80
N GLU A 252 -3.28 16.55 -20.61
CA GLU A 252 -2.07 16.12 -21.30
C GLU A 252 -2.38 15.73 -22.76
N PRO A 253 -1.45 15.98 -23.70
CA PRO A 253 -1.66 15.65 -25.10
C PRO A 253 -1.69 14.13 -25.33
N MET A 254 -2.61 13.68 -26.18
CA MET A 254 -2.68 12.28 -26.60
C MET A 254 -1.55 11.94 -27.56
N PRO A 255 -0.98 10.71 -27.53
CA PRO A 255 0.03 10.29 -28.51
C PRO A 255 -0.48 10.43 -29.95
N ILE A 256 0.38 10.93 -30.84
CA ILE A 256 0.05 11.27 -32.23
C ILE A 256 -0.45 10.05 -33.04
N THR A 257 -0.10 8.83 -32.62
CA THR A 257 -0.59 7.56 -33.19
C THR A 257 -2.11 7.40 -33.16
N HIS A 258 -2.81 8.13 -32.29
CA HIS A 258 -4.26 8.10 -32.19
C HIS A 258 -4.98 9.11 -33.11
N SER A 259 -4.24 10.03 -33.74
CA SER A 259 -4.80 11.08 -34.60
C SER A 259 -5.01 10.65 -36.06
N GLY A 260 -4.62 9.41 -36.43
CA GLY A 260 -4.55 8.94 -37.82
C GLY A 260 -5.58 7.88 -38.25
N ARG A 261 -6.60 7.57 -37.45
CA ARG A 261 -7.65 6.60 -37.80
C ARG A 261 -9.05 7.18 -37.59
N TYR A 262 -9.38 8.19 -38.37
CA TYR A 262 -10.76 8.60 -38.65
C TYR A 262 -11.01 8.53 -40.15
#